data_AF-A0A443ZW53-F1
#
_entry.id   AF-A0A443ZW53-F1
#
_cell.length_a   1.000
_cell.length_b   1.000
_cell.length_c   1.000
_cell.angle_alpha   90.00
_cell.angle_beta   90.00
_cell.angle_gamma   90.00
#
_symmetry.space_group_name_H-M   'P 1'
#
loop_
_entity.id
_entity.type
_entity.pdbx_description
1 polymer ?
#
loop_
_entity_poly.entity_id
_entity_poly.type
_entity_poly.pdbx_seq_one_letter_code
_entity_poly.pdbx_strand_id
1 'polypeptide(L)'
;MKKCCAVLLALIPLTALAYPIDVEKNIEGVKVDYTTYDTDRDIGSITLNNYGEVAAQCKVTFRNGPESPRVRRVSIPAKQSVDSTAKFNREIIKLRISLDCKPK
;
A
#
# COMPACT_ATOMS: atom_id res chain seq x y z
N MET A 1 23.10 26.43 -33.02
CA MET A 1 23.49 25.92 -31.67
C MET A 1 22.34 25.82 -30.66
N LYS A 2 21.05 26.00 -31.03
CA LYS A 2 19.92 25.93 -30.07
C LYS A 2 19.17 24.58 -30.05
N LYS A 3 19.35 23.72 -31.07
CA LYS A 3 18.60 22.46 -31.23
C LYS A 3 19.21 21.27 -30.47
N CYS A 4 20.50 21.30 -30.14
CA CYS A 4 21.17 20.19 -29.45
C CYS A 4 20.83 20.13 -27.94
N CYS A 5 20.48 21.25 -27.32
CA CYS A 5 20.14 21.27 -25.89
C CYS A 5 18.80 20.58 -25.57
N ALA A 6 17.86 20.52 -26.52
CA ALA A 6 16.56 19.88 -26.29
C ALA A 6 16.66 18.34 -26.19
N VAL A 7 17.64 17.73 -26.87
CA VAL A 7 17.87 16.28 -26.83
C VAL A 7 18.43 15.84 -25.47
N LEU A 8 19.25 16.66 -24.82
CA LEU A 8 19.81 16.37 -23.49
C LEU A 8 18.75 16.40 -22.38
N LEU A 9 17.73 17.27 -22.48
CA LEU A 9 16.63 17.32 -21.52
C LEU A 9 15.72 16.09 -21.58
N ALA A 10 15.63 15.43 -22.75
CA ALA A 10 14.87 14.19 -22.91
C ALA A 10 15.54 12.96 -22.25
N LEU A 11 16.81 13.07 -21.86
CA LEU A 11 17.57 11.99 -21.23
C LEU A 11 17.62 12.07 -19.70
N ILE A 12 16.98 13.08 -19.10
CA ILE A 12 16.88 13.17 -17.64
C ILE A 12 15.83 12.14 -17.19
N PRO A 13 16.20 11.10 -16.43
CA PRO A 13 15.21 10.20 -15.86
C PRO A 13 14.32 11.02 -14.92
N LEU A 14 13.00 11.03 -15.19
CA LEU A 14 12.04 11.55 -14.23
C LEU A 14 12.11 10.66 -13.00
N THR A 15 12.74 11.15 -11.95
CA THR A 15 12.80 10.46 -10.66
C THR A 15 11.42 10.56 -10.02
N ALA A 16 10.66 9.46 -10.05
CA ALA A 16 9.45 9.33 -9.27
C ALA A 16 9.85 9.15 -7.79
N LEU A 17 9.64 10.19 -6.98
CA LEU A 17 9.90 10.16 -5.54
C LEU A 17 8.72 9.51 -4.81
N ALA A 18 8.63 8.19 -4.88
CA ALA A 18 7.70 7.39 -4.08
C ALA A 18 8.20 7.31 -2.63
N TYR A 19 7.31 7.42 -1.65
CA TYR A 19 7.68 7.14 -0.26
C TYR A 19 7.91 5.63 -0.07
N PRO A 20 8.88 5.22 0.76
CA PRO A 20 9.09 3.80 1.07
C PRO A 20 7.89 3.22 1.82
N ILE A 21 7.52 1.98 1.46
CA ILE A 21 6.42 1.22 2.07
C ILE A 21 6.99 -0.09 2.64
N ASP A 22 6.85 -0.27 3.96
CA ASP A 22 7.16 -1.53 4.63
C ASP A 22 5.86 -2.23 5.01
N VAL A 23 5.75 -3.52 4.67
CA VAL A 23 4.61 -4.35 5.05
C VAL A 23 5.06 -5.50 5.93
N GLU A 24 4.49 -5.56 7.13
CA GLU A 24 4.63 -6.68 8.05
C GLU A 24 3.39 -7.55 7.93
N LYS A 25 3.57 -8.85 7.65
CA LYS A 25 2.48 -9.80 7.42
C LYS A 25 2.39 -10.83 8.54
N ASN A 26 1.20 -10.95 9.13
CA ASN A 26 0.79 -12.07 9.97
C ASN A 26 -0.44 -12.73 9.32
N ILE A 27 -0.21 -13.81 8.59
CA ILE A 27 -1.27 -14.48 7.83
C ILE A 27 -1.35 -15.93 8.31
N GLU A 28 -2.45 -16.26 8.97
CA GLU A 28 -2.68 -17.57 9.56
C GLU A 28 -3.80 -18.29 8.80
N GLY A 29 -3.52 -19.45 8.20
CA GLY A 29 -4.56 -20.33 7.64
C GLY A 29 -5.31 -19.82 6.39
N VAL A 30 -4.94 -18.67 5.82
CA VAL A 30 -5.53 -18.13 4.60
C VAL A 30 -4.47 -17.81 3.54
N LYS A 31 -4.86 -17.80 2.26
CA LYS A 31 -3.97 -17.50 1.13
C LYS A 31 -4.20 -16.06 0.66
N VAL A 32 -3.81 -15.10 1.50
CA VAL A 32 -3.94 -13.67 1.19
C VAL A 32 -2.58 -13.11 0.76
N ASP A 33 -2.57 -12.36 -0.33
CA ASP A 33 -1.41 -11.56 -0.77
C ASP A 33 -1.79 -10.07 -0.81
N TYR A 34 -0.82 -9.20 -1.05
CA TYR A 34 -1.03 -7.76 -1.08
C TYR A 34 -0.26 -7.04 -2.19
N THR A 35 -0.82 -5.91 -2.61
CA THR A 35 -0.12 -4.94 -3.44
C THR A 35 -0.26 -3.55 -2.83
N THR A 36 0.84 -2.82 -2.70
CA THR A 36 0.86 -1.46 -2.14
C THR A 36 1.13 -0.42 -3.20
N TYR A 37 0.59 0.77 -3.01
CA TYR A 37 0.72 1.88 -3.95
C TYR A 37 0.92 3.21 -3.22
N ASP A 38 1.66 4.12 -3.83
CA ASP A 38 1.82 5.51 -3.40
C ASP A 38 0.78 6.41 -4.07
N THR A 39 -0.49 6.22 -3.72
CA THR A 39 -1.61 6.91 -4.40
C THR A 39 -1.57 8.43 -4.26
N ASP A 40 -1.16 8.93 -3.09
CA ASP A 40 -0.99 10.36 -2.84
C ASP A 40 0.00 10.54 -1.68
N ARG A 41 0.56 11.73 -1.51
CA ARG A 41 1.61 12.03 -0.53
C ARG A 41 1.16 11.80 0.92
N ASP A 42 -0.13 11.74 1.21
CA ASP A 42 -0.70 11.54 2.55
C ASP A 42 -1.76 10.43 2.61
N ILE A 43 -1.84 9.56 1.58
CA ILE A 43 -2.77 8.42 1.53
C ILE A 43 -1.99 7.11 1.45
N GLY A 44 -2.09 6.28 2.47
CA GLY A 44 -1.62 4.90 2.40
C GLY A 44 -2.66 4.00 1.72
N SER A 45 -2.23 3.23 0.72
CA SER A 45 -3.09 2.33 -0.06
C SER A 45 -2.53 0.92 -0.15
N ILE A 46 -3.40 -0.07 -0.01
CA ILE A 46 -3.09 -1.49 -0.17
C ILE A 46 -4.31 -2.24 -0.74
N THR A 47 -4.07 -3.04 -1.76
CA THR A 47 -5.02 -4.04 -2.27
C THR A 47 -4.69 -5.38 -1.62
N LEU A 48 -5.69 -6.05 -1.08
CA LEU A 48 -5.56 -7.39 -0.54
C LEU A 48 -6.23 -8.39 -1.47
N ASN A 49 -5.55 -9.48 -1.81
CA ASN A 49 -6.01 -10.50 -2.74
C ASN A 49 -6.15 -11.83 -2.02
N ASN A 50 -7.36 -12.40 -1.94
CA ASN A 50 -7.58 -13.71 -1.33
C ASN A 50 -7.63 -14.79 -2.41
N TYR A 51 -6.57 -15.57 -2.54
CA TYR A 51 -6.48 -16.71 -3.44
C TYR A 51 -6.99 -18.02 -2.83
N GLY A 52 -7.45 -17.99 -1.57
CA GLY A 52 -7.99 -19.14 -0.86
C GLY A 52 -9.40 -19.52 -1.28
N GLU A 53 -9.87 -20.66 -0.76
CA GLU A 53 -11.25 -21.15 -0.94
C GLU A 53 -12.20 -20.65 0.17
N VAL A 54 -11.66 -20.07 1.24
CA VAL A 54 -12.43 -19.52 2.36
C VAL A 54 -12.29 -18.01 2.42
N ALA A 55 -13.32 -17.33 2.94
CA ALA A 55 -13.26 -15.90 3.19
C ALA A 55 -12.22 -15.60 4.30
N ALA A 56 -11.53 -14.46 4.16
CA ALA A 56 -10.56 -13.98 5.13
C ALA A 56 -11.08 -12.71 5.81
N GLN A 57 -10.88 -12.62 7.12
CA GLN A 57 -11.06 -11.39 7.87
C GLN A 57 -9.68 -10.78 8.14
N CYS A 58 -9.44 -9.58 7.60
CA CYS A 58 -8.16 -8.91 7.72
C CYS A 58 -8.28 -7.60 8.52
N LYS A 59 -7.24 -7.31 9.29
CA LYS A 59 -6.99 -6.05 9.99
C LYS A 59 -5.74 -5.42 9.40
N VAL A 60 -5.92 -4.29 8.73
CA VAL A 60 -4.86 -3.47 8.13
C VAL A 60 -4.59 -2.30 9.05
N THR A 61 -3.36 -2.17 9.55
CA THR A 61 -2.95 -1.06 10.42
C THR A 61 -1.92 -0.21 9.70
N PHE A 62 -2.31 0.98 9.27
CA PHE A 62 -1.43 1.95 8.62
C PHE A 62 -0.79 2.87 9.66
N ARG A 63 0.51 3.15 9.52
CA ARG A 63 1.26 4.05 10.40
C ARG A 63 2.11 5.01 9.57
N ASN A 64 1.97 6.31 9.86
CA ASN A 64 2.81 7.38 9.34
C ASN A 64 3.53 8.11 10.49
N GLY A 65 4.82 7.84 10.69
CA GLY A 65 5.65 8.54 11.69
C GLY A 65 5.00 8.62 13.09
N PRO A 66 5.02 9.79 13.76
CA PRO A 66 4.41 9.99 15.07
C PRO A 66 2.88 10.16 15.04
N GLU A 67 2.21 10.04 13.87
CA GLU A 67 0.75 10.08 13.82
C GLU A 67 0.13 8.82 14.42
N SER A 68 -1.09 8.97 14.96
CA SER A 68 -1.86 7.84 15.47
C SER A 68 -2.16 6.83 14.35
N PRO A 69 -1.95 5.52 14.58
CA PRO A 69 -2.24 4.49 13.60
C PRO A 69 -3.70 4.50 13.13
N ARG A 70 -3.92 4.24 11.84
CA ARG A 70 -5.25 4.07 11.25
C ARG A 70 -5.51 2.59 11.02
N VAL A 71 -6.58 2.08 11.59
CA VAL A 71 -6.93 0.65 11.47
C VAL A 71 -8.16 0.50 10.58
N ARG A 72 -8.05 -0.36 9.57
CA ARG A 72 -9.16 -0.80 8.72
C ARG A 72 -9.38 -2.28 8.91
N ARG A 73 -10.64 -2.69 9.05
CA ARG A 73 -11.02 -4.10 9.06
C ARG A 73 -11.79 -4.38 7.79
N VAL A 74 -11.36 -5.39 7.04
CA VAL A 74 -11.95 -5.75 5.76
C VAL A 74 -12.20 -7.25 5.70
N SER A 75 -13.32 -7.64 5.11
CA SER A 75 -13.66 -9.03 4.84
C SER A 75 -13.41 -9.27 3.36
N ILE A 76 -12.57 -10.23 3.02
CA ILE A 76 -12.22 -10.55 1.64
C ILE A 76 -12.84 -11.91 1.31
N PRO A 77 -13.87 -11.98 0.45
CA PRO A 77 -14.41 -13.25 0.00
C PRO A 77 -13.35 -14.13 -0.67
N ALA A 78 -13.61 -15.43 -0.77
CA ALA A 78 -12.74 -16.35 -1.50
C ALA A 78 -12.58 -15.90 -2.96
N LYS A 79 -11.35 -16.00 -3.50
CA LYS A 79 -11.00 -15.63 -4.88
C LYS A 79 -11.29 -14.17 -5.25
N GLN A 80 -11.42 -13.28 -4.27
CA GLN A 80 -11.69 -11.86 -4.50
C GLN A 80 -10.59 -10.97 -3.93
N SER A 81 -10.64 -9.70 -4.32
CA SER A 81 -9.72 -8.66 -3.86
C SER A 81 -10.49 -7.48 -3.28
N VAL A 82 -9.90 -6.79 -2.31
CA VAL A 82 -10.47 -5.61 -1.66
C VAL A 82 -9.38 -4.57 -1.46
N ASP A 83 -9.71 -3.32 -1.78
CA ASP A 83 -8.84 -2.17 -1.52
C ASP A 83 -9.06 -1.61 -0.12
N SER A 84 -7.97 -1.17 0.51
CA SER A 84 -7.98 -0.51 1.80
C SER A 84 -7.09 0.71 1.78
N THR A 85 -7.61 1.84 2.28
CA THR A 85 -6.88 3.09 2.32
C THR A 85 -6.98 3.79 3.68
N ALA A 86 -6.00 4.63 3.95
CA ALA A 86 -5.98 5.52 5.11
C ALA A 86 -5.39 6.88 4.73
N LYS A 87 -6.17 7.93 4.96
CA LYS A 87 -5.73 9.33 4.88
C LYS A 87 -5.05 9.74 6.19
N PHE A 88 -3.89 10.37 6.08
CA PHE A 88 -3.14 10.97 7.18
C PHE A 88 -3.30 12.49 7.16
N ASN A 89 -2.95 13.13 8.29
CA ASN A 89 -3.00 14.58 8.38
C ASN A 89 -1.71 15.22 7.86
N ARG A 90 -0.61 14.46 7.80
CA ARG A 90 0.68 14.91 7.26
C ARG A 90 1.11 14.01 6.11
N GLU A 91 2.04 14.54 5.31
CA GLU A 91 2.69 13.76 4.27
C GLU A 91 3.41 12.53 4.86
N ILE A 92 3.36 11.44 4.10
CA ILE A 92 3.97 10.17 4.40
C ILE A 92 5.45 10.25 4.02
N ILE A 93 6.29 10.16 5.04
CA ILE A 93 7.75 10.03 4.84
C ILE A 93 8.11 8.55 4.67
N LYS A 94 7.45 7.67 5.43
CA LYS A 94 7.59 6.22 5.34
C LYS A 94 6.31 5.55 5.82
N LEU A 95 5.67 4.79 4.94
CA LEU A 95 4.46 4.05 5.27
C LEU A 95 4.81 2.71 5.89
N ARG A 96 4.27 2.41 7.07
CA ARG A 96 4.32 1.05 7.64
C ARG A 96 2.92 0.48 7.71
N ILE A 97 2.75 -0.72 7.19
CA ILE A 97 1.48 -1.44 7.21
C ILE A 97 1.67 -2.76 7.95
N SER A 98 0.89 -2.98 9.00
CA SER A 98 0.76 -4.30 9.61
C SER A 98 -0.51 -4.95 9.09
N LEU A 99 -0.38 -6.12 8.47
CA LEU A 99 -1.48 -6.92 7.92
C LEU A 99 -1.66 -8.17 8.79
N ASP A 100 -2.80 -8.26 9.47
CA ASP A 100 -3.20 -9.47 10.20
C ASP A 100 -4.43 -10.08 9.53
N CYS A 101 -4.34 -11.31 9.04
CA CYS A 101 -5.43 -11.99 8.34
C CYS A 101 -5.67 -13.38 8.90
N LYS A 102 -6.94 -13.71 9.12
CA LYS A 102 -7.38 -15.01 9.64
C LYS A 102 -8.59 -15.52 8.85
N PRO A 103 -8.90 -16.83 8.88
CA PRO A 103 -10.12 -17.36 8.31
C PRO A 103 -11.32 -16.70 9.01
N LYS A 104 -12.36 -16.42 8.23
CA LYS A 104 -13.62 -15.86 8.75
C LYS A 104 -14.53 -16.94 9.30
#